data_AF-A0A9X0D5T3-F1
#
_entry.id   AF-A0A9X0D5T3-F1
#
_cell.length_a   1.000
_cell.length_b   1.000
_cell.length_c   1.000
_cell.angle_alpha   90.00
_cell.angle_beta   90.00
_cell.angle_gamma   90.00
#
_symmetry.space_group_name_H-M   'P 1'
#
loop_
_entity.id
_entity.type
_entity.pdbx_description
1 polymer ?
#
loop_
_entity_poly.entity_id
_entity_poly.type
_entity_poly.pdbx_seq_one_letter_code
_entity_poly.pdbx_strand_id
1 'polypeptide(L)'
;MSQDIYQEQSYREHEDSALMQLQRNGFEELGSNVGQERGYIYNQESLTVSIQLGEGYKPINSQQESITVHVQSSVWWSTGHVIMVKLQGSSADANSPKILRGRIAVQGQHGHVLEDDFYQSDLCAYVRRILGVERVIFNLKLVAQKLGLSEEILNQVVTDHWQSEAEQLKRVLKSWLERQANTADCAMLRKALEGLEPEEYKVKERGQLHVGNLRELAVTIKGLQHNDPHMMKHLGRKIKTLCNSVLRDCCIEMATSEMGFDLTTENYATFLVFHKRISEDVEKKYKKMHSPSTEDSSTRDIFLMIVPQLIQTIKEIFRDERIPQAQSGLRGIADKAIIDKIASDIQEAAQIKNISRLLCEVCKILENLCLNNNDNRSTDEILEWGGSNSIIIMLQFLQNFFQCFEAQRLYMRLRVFSWSIREIHSNPTAFEGSFLRDFHNVALSLLQFAKFDPSQLVRFELIIPTNSSNTQDNGVLKYDKLNETYSQQFWIRKESEDELHLKAIAHVHMRGHIRSIGARRNVRCTEVGTVVRLRLSHKWGSETIDLEDFVTLADPTARGTCVPDPEIAGTSDSKSASTENGKMSSSLVDTQTSKGDSVDLHVHVVIMIHTIRKTDNVKFTTLICTYLYL
;
A
#
# COMPACT_ATOMS: atom_id res chain seq x y z
N MET A 1 -22.03 52.71 -35.35
CA MET A 1 -21.92 52.13 -33.99
C MET A 1 -20.73 51.21 -33.98
N SER A 2 -19.79 51.37 -33.03
CA SER A 2 -18.61 50.50 -32.95
C SER A 2 -19.06 49.05 -32.69
N GLN A 3 -18.42 48.08 -33.36
CA GLN A 3 -18.70 46.65 -33.24
C GLN A 3 -18.56 46.14 -31.80
N ASP A 4 -17.84 46.85 -30.94
CA ASP A 4 -17.60 46.47 -29.55
C ASP A 4 -18.85 46.54 -28.67
N ILE A 5 -19.78 47.46 -28.95
CA ILE A 5 -21.01 47.61 -28.14
C ILE A 5 -22.00 46.45 -28.40
N TYR A 6 -21.94 45.83 -29.58
CA TYR A 6 -22.83 44.71 -29.95
C TYR A 6 -22.43 43.38 -29.26
N GLN A 7 -21.24 43.32 -28.65
CA GLN A 7 -20.69 42.11 -28.02
C GLN A 7 -20.74 42.14 -26.49
N GLU A 8 -21.18 43.24 -25.87
CA GLU A 8 -21.41 43.25 -24.43
C GLU A 8 -22.65 42.42 -24.08
N GLN A 9 -22.50 41.51 -23.12
CA GLN A 9 -23.56 40.62 -22.63
C GLN A 9 -24.77 41.42 -22.10
N SER A 10 -24.51 42.58 -21.49
CA SER A 10 -25.52 43.56 -21.09
C SER A 10 -26.34 44.09 -22.27
N TYR A 11 -25.78 44.24 -23.47
CA TYR A 11 -26.52 44.77 -24.62
C TYR A 11 -27.42 43.71 -25.28
N ARG A 12 -27.05 42.42 -25.22
CA ARG A 12 -27.86 41.32 -25.78
C ARG A 12 -28.99 40.86 -24.87
N GLU A 13 -28.79 40.96 -23.55
CA GLU A 13 -29.72 40.37 -22.56
C GLU A 13 -30.59 41.41 -21.82
N HIS A 14 -30.28 42.72 -21.93
CA HIS A 14 -31.07 43.76 -21.27
C HIS A 14 -32.39 44.04 -22.02
N GLU A 15 -33.52 44.04 -21.30
CA GLU A 15 -34.86 44.12 -21.92
C GLU A 15 -35.11 45.39 -22.74
N ASP A 16 -34.48 46.51 -22.34
CA ASP A 16 -34.58 47.80 -23.04
C ASP A 16 -33.62 47.93 -24.24
N SER A 17 -32.86 46.88 -24.58
CA SER A 17 -31.92 46.96 -25.69
C SER A 17 -32.63 46.99 -27.04
N ALA A 18 -32.01 47.67 -28.00
CA ALA A 18 -32.51 47.74 -29.37
C ALA A 18 -32.66 46.34 -29.99
N LEU A 19 -31.83 45.38 -29.59
CA LEU A 19 -31.87 44.00 -30.08
C LEU A 19 -33.11 43.25 -29.57
N MET A 20 -33.40 43.36 -28.27
CA MET A 20 -34.58 42.72 -27.66
C MET A 20 -35.88 43.37 -28.13
N GLN A 21 -35.88 44.68 -28.41
CA GLN A 21 -37.02 45.35 -29.03
C GLN A 21 -37.26 44.88 -30.47
N LEU A 22 -36.20 44.68 -31.26
CA LEU A 22 -36.33 44.14 -32.62
C LEU A 22 -36.84 42.69 -32.62
N GLN A 23 -36.38 41.84 -31.70
CA GLN A 23 -36.91 40.49 -31.54
C GLN A 23 -38.38 40.49 -31.08
N ARG A 24 -38.77 41.36 -30.13
CA ARG A 24 -40.18 41.53 -29.71
C ARG A 24 -41.07 42.02 -30.85
N ASN A 25 -40.51 42.78 -31.79
CA ASN A 25 -41.21 43.26 -32.98
C ASN A 25 -41.21 42.23 -34.14
N GLY A 26 -40.78 40.99 -33.90
CA GLY A 26 -40.88 39.88 -34.85
C GLY A 26 -39.74 39.79 -35.87
N PHE A 27 -38.63 40.49 -35.66
CA PHE A 27 -37.45 40.38 -36.51
C PHE A 27 -36.52 39.24 -36.03
N GLU A 28 -36.15 38.33 -36.93
CA GLU A 28 -35.17 37.27 -36.67
C GLU A 28 -33.75 37.69 -37.12
N GLU A 29 -32.74 37.33 -36.33
CA GLU A 29 -31.33 37.57 -36.68
C GLU A 29 -30.94 36.62 -37.82
N LEU A 30 -30.70 37.16 -39.01
CA LEU A 30 -30.29 36.37 -40.17
C LEU A 30 -28.84 35.91 -40.00
N GLY A 31 -28.64 34.61 -39.85
CA GLY A 31 -27.33 33.98 -39.87
C GLY A 31 -26.60 34.24 -41.20
N SER A 32 -25.29 34.49 -41.11
CA SER A 32 -24.44 34.74 -42.28
C SER A 32 -24.49 33.55 -43.26
N ASN A 33 -24.96 33.80 -44.48
CA ASN A 33 -24.90 32.86 -45.60
C ASN A 33 -23.46 32.78 -46.12
N VAL A 34 -22.59 32.07 -45.40
CA VAL A 34 -21.29 31.63 -45.94
C VAL A 34 -21.47 30.21 -46.48
N GLY A 35 -21.12 30.02 -47.75
CA GLY A 35 -21.26 28.74 -48.46
C GLY A 35 -20.49 27.60 -47.81
N GLN A 36 -20.91 26.36 -48.10
CA GLN A 36 -20.37 25.12 -47.54
C GLN A 36 -18.86 24.98 -47.81
N GLU A 37 -18.03 25.31 -46.84
CA GLU A 37 -16.59 25.04 -46.86
C GLU A 37 -16.27 23.74 -46.10
N ARG A 38 -15.25 23.00 -46.56
CA ARG A 38 -14.79 21.75 -45.94
C ARG A 38 -14.03 22.05 -44.65
N GLY A 39 -14.39 21.37 -43.56
CA GLY A 39 -13.71 21.46 -42.27
C GLY A 39 -14.40 22.33 -41.21
N TYR A 40 -15.63 22.78 -41.47
CA TYR A 40 -16.43 23.61 -40.57
C TYR A 40 -17.64 22.85 -40.03
N ILE A 41 -17.92 23.02 -38.73
CA ILE A 41 -19.15 22.53 -38.08
C ILE A 41 -20.18 23.65 -38.11
N TYR A 42 -21.39 23.34 -38.56
CA TYR A 42 -22.48 24.30 -38.71
C TYR A 42 -23.39 24.30 -37.48
N ASN A 43 -24.08 25.42 -37.25
CA ASN A 43 -25.11 25.50 -36.23
C ASN A 43 -26.23 24.48 -36.54
N GLN A 44 -26.73 23.78 -35.53
CA GLN A 44 -27.74 22.72 -35.65
C GLN A 44 -27.27 21.51 -36.48
N GLU A 45 -25.97 21.31 -36.59
CA GLU A 45 -25.41 20.09 -37.20
C GLU A 45 -25.40 18.93 -36.21
N SER A 46 -25.66 17.71 -36.71
CA SER A 46 -25.41 16.48 -35.97
C SER A 46 -24.00 15.96 -36.26
N LEU A 47 -23.23 15.74 -35.21
CA LEU A 47 -21.88 15.17 -35.25
C LEU A 47 -21.92 13.73 -34.77
N THR A 48 -21.23 12.84 -35.47
CA THR A 48 -20.98 11.47 -35.04
C THR A 48 -19.55 11.36 -34.54
N VAL A 49 -19.37 11.14 -33.24
CA VAL A 49 -18.07 10.93 -32.60
C VAL A 49 -17.85 9.44 -32.45
N SER A 50 -16.86 8.89 -33.15
CA SER A 50 -16.45 7.50 -33.03
C SER A 50 -15.13 7.37 -32.27
N ILE A 51 -15.00 6.31 -31.48
CA ILE A 51 -13.85 6.09 -30.58
C ILE A 51 -13.33 4.68 -30.81
N GLN A 52 -12.09 4.57 -31.28
CA GLN A 52 -11.38 3.33 -31.45
C GLN A 52 -10.33 3.17 -30.36
N LEU A 53 -10.50 2.19 -29.47
CA LEU A 53 -9.55 1.93 -28.38
C LEU A 53 -8.45 0.96 -28.83
N GLY A 54 -7.23 1.16 -28.33
CA GLY A 54 -6.13 0.21 -28.48
C GLY A 54 -6.28 -1.02 -27.58
N GLU A 55 -5.38 -1.99 -27.77
CA GLU A 55 -5.41 -3.26 -27.03
C GLU A 55 -5.40 -3.07 -25.50
N GLY A 56 -6.44 -3.59 -24.83
CA GLY A 56 -6.51 -3.66 -23.36
C GLY A 56 -7.77 -3.07 -22.74
N TYR A 57 -8.52 -2.25 -23.47
CA TYR A 57 -9.78 -1.66 -23.01
C TYR A 57 -10.90 -1.86 -24.01
N LYS A 58 -12.12 -2.05 -23.52
CA LYS A 58 -13.34 -2.09 -24.34
C LYS A 58 -14.42 -1.22 -23.68
N PRO A 59 -15.32 -0.59 -24.45
CA PRO A 59 -16.50 0.06 -23.86
C PRO A 59 -17.37 -1.00 -23.16
N ILE A 60 -17.93 -0.67 -22.00
CA ILE A 60 -18.77 -1.61 -21.21
C ILE A 60 -20.02 -2.05 -21.99
N ASN A 61 -20.53 -1.18 -22.86
CA ASN A 61 -21.66 -1.45 -23.73
C ASN A 61 -21.17 -1.38 -25.18
N SER A 62 -21.09 -2.52 -25.87
CA SER A 62 -20.70 -2.71 -27.27
C SER A 62 -21.51 -1.91 -28.31
N GLN A 63 -22.34 -0.97 -27.88
CA GLN A 63 -23.10 -0.01 -28.71
C GLN A 63 -22.50 1.42 -28.69
N GLN A 64 -21.51 1.73 -27.85
CA GLN A 64 -20.98 3.09 -27.65
C GLN A 64 -19.69 3.40 -28.42
N GLU A 65 -19.35 2.65 -29.48
CA GLU A 65 -18.21 3.00 -30.34
C GLU A 65 -18.46 4.28 -31.15
N SER A 66 -19.73 4.69 -31.29
CA SER A 66 -20.11 5.97 -31.90
C SER A 66 -21.22 6.67 -31.11
N ILE A 67 -21.11 7.98 -30.96
CA ILE A 67 -22.02 8.84 -30.18
C ILE A 67 -22.43 10.01 -31.07
N THR A 68 -23.73 10.20 -31.27
CA THR A 68 -24.25 11.34 -32.02
C THR A 68 -24.54 12.51 -31.08
N VAL A 69 -24.05 13.71 -31.43
CA VAL A 69 -24.22 14.93 -30.65
C VAL A 69 -24.71 16.06 -31.54
N HIS A 70 -25.65 16.86 -31.05
CA HIS A 70 -26.31 17.90 -31.84
C HIS A 70 -25.84 19.32 -31.45
N VAL A 71 -25.23 20.05 -32.38
CA VAL A 71 -24.54 21.31 -32.15
C VAL A 71 -25.51 22.46 -31.88
N GLN A 72 -25.69 22.81 -30.61
CA GLN A 72 -26.49 23.97 -30.18
C GLN A 72 -25.64 25.24 -30.11
N SER A 73 -25.91 26.19 -31.01
CA SER A 73 -25.00 27.31 -31.33
C SER A 73 -24.79 28.34 -30.22
N SER A 74 -25.67 28.48 -29.24
CA SER A 74 -25.51 29.53 -28.21
C SER A 74 -24.58 29.13 -27.07
N VAL A 75 -24.54 27.85 -26.72
CA VAL A 75 -23.80 27.31 -25.56
C VAL A 75 -22.53 26.59 -25.99
N TRP A 76 -22.58 25.87 -27.10
CA TRP A 76 -21.47 25.01 -27.53
C TRP A 76 -20.20 25.80 -27.85
N TRP A 77 -20.34 26.98 -28.47
CA TRP A 77 -19.20 27.82 -28.86
C TRP A 77 -18.50 28.50 -27.67
N SER A 78 -19.17 28.61 -26.52
CA SER A 78 -18.63 29.27 -25.31
C SER A 78 -18.17 28.28 -24.24
N THR A 79 -18.78 27.09 -24.14
CA THR A 79 -18.48 26.11 -23.08
C THR A 79 -17.88 24.79 -23.55
N GLY A 80 -17.91 24.51 -24.86
CA GLY A 80 -17.59 23.18 -25.39
C GLY A 80 -18.64 22.12 -25.02
N HIS A 81 -18.40 20.88 -25.45
CA HIS A 81 -19.23 19.72 -25.11
C HIS A 81 -18.38 18.59 -24.51
N VAL A 82 -18.91 17.94 -23.46
CA VAL A 82 -18.24 16.88 -22.71
C VAL A 82 -18.90 15.53 -22.97
N ILE A 83 -18.13 14.59 -23.49
CA ILE A 83 -18.56 13.20 -23.66
C ILE A 83 -17.86 12.34 -22.60
N MET A 84 -18.64 11.57 -21.84
CA MET A 84 -18.13 10.60 -20.87
C MET A 84 -18.31 9.17 -21.37
N VAL A 85 -17.20 8.43 -21.46
CA VAL A 85 -17.20 7.02 -21.87
C VAL A 85 -16.69 6.14 -20.75
N LYS A 86 -17.43 5.06 -20.44
CA LYS A 86 -17.04 4.07 -19.42
C LYS A 86 -16.35 2.88 -20.08
N LEU A 87 -15.18 2.52 -19.58
CA LEU A 87 -14.34 1.45 -20.13
C LEU A 87 -14.21 0.27 -19.16
N GLN A 88 -14.09 -0.94 -19.72
CA GLN A 88 -13.74 -2.18 -19.04
C GLN A 88 -12.33 -2.64 -19.46
N GLY A 89 -11.51 -3.06 -18.50
CA GLY A 89 -10.20 -3.66 -18.77
C GLY A 89 -10.32 -5.10 -19.28
N SER A 90 -9.52 -5.47 -20.27
CA SER A 90 -9.45 -6.84 -20.79
C SER A 90 -8.72 -7.75 -19.79
N SER A 91 -9.43 -8.73 -19.23
CA SER A 91 -9.04 -9.61 -18.11
C SER A 91 -7.93 -10.64 -18.40
N ALA A 92 -7.05 -10.42 -19.38
CA ALA A 92 -6.05 -11.42 -19.75
C ALA A 92 -4.85 -11.46 -18.79
N ASP A 93 -4.55 -10.37 -18.07
CA ASP A 93 -3.49 -10.31 -17.04
C ASP A 93 -3.88 -9.28 -15.96
N ALA A 94 -4.49 -9.75 -14.87
CA ALA A 94 -4.90 -8.91 -13.73
C ALA A 94 -3.72 -8.15 -13.07
N ASN A 95 -2.48 -8.50 -13.40
CA ASN A 95 -1.25 -7.90 -12.88
C ASN A 95 -0.58 -6.89 -13.84
N SER A 96 -1.22 -6.50 -14.95
CA SER A 96 -0.63 -5.49 -15.84
C SER A 96 -1.64 -4.43 -16.30
N PRO A 97 -1.67 -3.24 -15.68
CA PRO A 97 -2.46 -2.13 -16.19
C PRO A 97 -1.88 -1.68 -17.54
N LYS A 98 -2.62 -1.94 -18.63
CA LYS A 98 -2.29 -1.46 -19.98
C LYS A 98 -2.58 0.04 -20.08
N ILE A 99 -1.89 0.74 -20.97
CA ILE A 99 -2.10 2.18 -21.17
C ILE A 99 -3.35 2.40 -22.01
N LEU A 100 -4.17 3.36 -21.59
CA LEU A 100 -5.28 3.81 -22.40
C LEU A 100 -4.73 4.60 -23.60
N ARG A 101 -4.87 4.02 -24.79
CA ARG A 101 -4.58 4.63 -26.08
C ARG A 101 -5.76 4.42 -27.01
N GLY A 102 -5.98 5.32 -27.94
CA GLY A 102 -7.01 5.16 -28.94
C GLY A 102 -7.00 6.29 -29.97
N ARG A 103 -7.94 6.22 -30.90
CA ARG A 103 -8.22 7.24 -31.90
C ARG A 103 -9.66 7.71 -31.72
N ILE A 104 -9.88 9.01 -31.86
CA ILE A 104 -11.23 9.59 -31.92
C ILE A 104 -11.41 10.17 -33.32
N ALA A 105 -12.53 9.86 -33.95
CA ALA A 105 -12.93 10.44 -35.22
C ALA A 105 -14.29 11.12 -35.08
N VAL A 106 -14.36 12.41 -35.41
CA VAL A 106 -15.59 13.22 -35.41
C VAL A 106 -16.02 13.48 -36.85
N GLN A 107 -17.22 13.02 -37.21
CA GLN A 107 -17.79 13.18 -38.53
C GLN A 107 -19.05 14.03 -38.46
N GLY A 108 -19.08 15.15 -39.20
CA GLY A 108 -20.29 15.96 -39.34
C GLY A 108 -21.26 15.41 -40.38
N GLN A 109 -22.55 15.72 -40.21
CA GLN A 109 -23.60 15.37 -41.18
C GLN A 109 -23.31 15.92 -42.58
N HIS A 110 -22.52 16.99 -42.67
CA HIS A 110 -22.11 17.61 -43.94
C HIS A 110 -20.77 17.08 -44.49
N GLY A 111 -20.27 15.97 -43.96
CA GLY A 111 -19.18 15.19 -44.56
C GLY A 111 -17.77 15.67 -44.24
N HIS A 112 -17.58 16.58 -43.28
CA HIS A 112 -16.25 16.84 -42.73
C HIS A 112 -15.91 15.79 -41.67
N VAL A 113 -14.65 15.35 -41.65
CA VAL A 113 -14.12 14.35 -40.72
C VAL A 113 -12.85 14.90 -40.08
N LEU A 114 -12.75 14.79 -38.77
CA LEU A 114 -11.55 15.10 -38.00
C LEU A 114 -11.15 13.85 -37.21
N GLU A 115 -9.91 13.42 -37.36
CA GLU A 115 -9.34 12.32 -36.57
C GLU A 115 -8.22 12.85 -35.68
N ASP A 116 -8.16 12.38 -34.44
CA ASP A 116 -7.07 12.66 -33.50
C ASP A 116 -6.73 11.42 -32.69
N ASP A 117 -5.45 11.20 -32.45
CA ASP A 117 -4.96 10.08 -31.64
C ASP A 117 -4.79 10.56 -30.19
N PHE A 118 -5.13 9.71 -29.22
CA PHE A 118 -5.02 10.03 -27.80
C PHE A 118 -4.26 8.98 -27.01
N TYR A 119 -3.52 9.48 -26.02
CA TYR A 119 -2.68 8.70 -25.13
C TYR A 119 -2.90 9.16 -23.69
N GLN A 120 -2.86 8.23 -22.73
CA GLN A 120 -2.85 8.58 -21.31
C GLN A 120 -1.66 9.51 -21.02
N SER A 121 -1.96 10.77 -20.72
CA SER A 121 -0.98 11.86 -20.66
C SER A 121 -0.18 11.93 -19.35
N ASP A 122 -0.52 11.12 -18.34
CA ASP A 122 0.15 11.12 -17.04
C ASP A 122 1.12 9.93 -16.87
N LEU A 123 2.35 10.12 -17.36
CA LEU A 123 3.46 9.18 -17.17
C LEU A 123 3.83 8.98 -15.69
N CYS A 124 3.63 9.99 -14.84
CA CYS A 124 3.91 9.87 -13.40
C CYS A 124 2.93 8.88 -12.76
N ALA A 125 1.63 8.98 -13.07
CA ALA A 125 0.62 8.04 -12.60
C ALA A 125 0.89 6.62 -13.11
N TYR A 126 1.33 6.48 -14.37
CA TYR A 126 1.69 5.18 -14.94
C TYR A 126 2.86 4.52 -14.20
N VAL A 127 3.96 5.23 -13.97
CA VAL A 127 5.12 4.70 -13.23
C VAL A 127 4.75 4.35 -11.79
N ARG A 128 3.98 5.20 -11.12
CA ARG A 128 3.51 4.91 -9.76
C ARG A 128 2.67 3.64 -9.69
N ARG A 129 1.85 3.38 -10.71
CA ARG A 129 1.03 2.17 -10.79
C ARG A 129 1.87 0.93 -11.06
N ILE A 130 2.86 1.00 -11.94
CA ILE A 130 3.81 -0.12 -12.18
C ILE A 130 4.53 -0.50 -10.88
N LEU A 131 4.95 0.51 -10.12
CA LEU A 131 5.65 0.32 -8.85
C LEU A 131 4.69 0.01 -7.68
N GLY A 132 3.36 0.12 -7.87
CA GLY A 132 2.37 -0.04 -6.78
C GLY A 132 2.55 0.96 -5.63
N VAL A 133 2.83 2.23 -5.97
CA VAL A 133 3.11 3.34 -5.02
C VAL A 133 2.22 4.57 -5.25
N GLU A 134 0.97 4.39 -5.66
CA GLU A 134 0.10 5.51 -6.09
C GLU A 134 -0.09 6.62 -5.05
N ARG A 135 -0.13 6.24 -3.76
CA ARG A 135 -0.44 7.15 -2.64
C ARG A 135 0.60 7.14 -1.53
N VAL A 136 1.76 6.52 -1.75
CA VAL A 136 2.78 6.34 -0.72
C VAL A 136 4.06 7.09 -1.04
N ILE A 137 4.80 7.46 0.01
CA ILE A 137 6.14 8.01 -0.14
C ILE A 137 7.08 6.86 -0.51
N PHE A 138 7.86 7.03 -1.57
CA PHE A 138 8.81 6.03 -2.04
C PHE A 138 10.19 6.64 -2.32
N ASN A 139 11.21 5.78 -2.40
CA ASN A 139 12.58 6.14 -2.71
C ASN A 139 12.79 6.19 -4.22
N LEU A 140 12.99 7.40 -4.76
CA LEU A 140 13.17 7.63 -6.19
C LEU A 140 14.59 7.31 -6.68
N LYS A 141 15.55 7.10 -5.78
CA LYS A 141 16.98 6.99 -6.13
C LYS A 141 17.25 5.82 -7.08
N LEU A 142 16.82 4.61 -6.71
CA LEU A 142 17.02 3.42 -7.54
C LEU A 142 16.19 3.46 -8.83
N VAL A 143 14.98 4.05 -8.77
CA VAL A 143 14.13 4.29 -9.95
C VAL A 143 14.86 5.19 -10.96
N ALA A 144 15.42 6.33 -10.50
CA ALA A 144 16.13 7.26 -11.37
C ALA A 144 17.44 6.67 -11.93
N GLN A 145 18.17 5.88 -11.12
CA GLN A 145 19.37 5.17 -11.58
C GLN A 145 19.05 4.13 -12.66
N LYS A 146 17.95 3.37 -12.52
CA LYS A 146 17.47 2.44 -13.56
C LYS A 146 17.05 3.15 -14.85
N LEU A 147 16.50 4.36 -14.73
CA LEU A 147 16.23 5.24 -15.88
C LEU A 147 17.50 5.88 -16.47
N GLY A 148 18.69 5.56 -15.94
CA GLY A 148 19.98 6.00 -16.45
C GLY A 148 20.36 7.43 -16.08
N LEU A 149 19.68 8.07 -15.12
CA LEU A 149 20.04 9.42 -14.67
C LEU A 149 21.33 9.40 -13.86
N SER A 150 22.14 10.46 -13.99
CA SER A 150 23.34 10.61 -13.17
C SER A 150 22.96 10.96 -11.73
N GLU A 151 23.82 10.57 -10.78
CA GLU A 151 23.62 10.84 -9.36
C GLU A 151 23.56 12.35 -9.05
N GLU A 152 24.27 13.16 -9.82
CA GLU A 152 24.27 14.63 -9.72
C GLU A 152 22.89 15.23 -10.03
N ILE A 153 22.28 14.85 -11.16
CA ILE A 153 20.95 15.32 -11.56
C ILE A 153 19.91 14.87 -10.55
N LEU A 154 20.02 13.62 -10.09
CA LEU A 154 19.13 13.07 -9.08
C LEU A 154 19.24 13.86 -7.77
N ASN A 155 20.46 14.09 -7.27
CA ASN A 155 20.69 14.84 -6.04
C ASN A 155 20.14 16.27 -6.14
N GLN A 156 20.25 16.91 -7.31
CA GLN A 156 19.67 18.22 -7.55
C GLN A 156 18.13 18.18 -7.54
N VAL A 157 17.50 17.25 -8.26
CA VAL A 157 16.03 17.09 -8.27
C VAL A 157 15.49 16.83 -6.87
N VAL A 158 16.17 15.96 -6.13
CA VAL A 158 15.83 15.61 -4.75
C VAL A 158 15.98 16.79 -3.81
N THR A 159 17.04 17.59 -3.96
CA THR A 159 17.32 18.76 -3.12
C THR A 159 16.36 19.91 -3.43
N ASP A 160 16.00 20.11 -4.70
CA ASP A 160 15.16 21.23 -5.12
C ASP A 160 13.66 20.94 -4.94
N HIS A 161 13.24 19.68 -5.08
CA HIS A 161 11.83 19.26 -5.07
C HIS A 161 11.51 18.29 -3.94
N TRP A 162 12.21 18.39 -2.80
CA TRP A 162 12.01 17.51 -1.62
C TRP A 162 10.55 17.48 -1.10
N GLN A 163 9.73 18.46 -1.45
CA GLN A 163 8.35 18.65 -1.00
C GLN A 163 7.36 17.64 -1.59
N SER A 164 7.63 17.09 -2.78
CA SER A 164 6.68 16.24 -3.50
C SER A 164 7.37 15.17 -4.34
N GLU A 165 7.03 13.90 -4.10
CA GLU A 165 7.41 12.77 -4.97
C GLU A 165 6.89 12.95 -6.39
N ALA A 166 5.73 13.61 -6.56
CA ALA A 166 5.13 13.80 -7.88
C ALA A 166 6.01 14.73 -8.73
N GLU A 167 6.48 15.83 -8.13
CA GLU A 167 7.35 16.79 -8.80
C GLU A 167 8.75 16.21 -9.02
N GLN A 168 9.30 15.45 -8.07
CA GLN A 168 10.57 14.74 -8.28
C GLN A 168 10.46 13.75 -9.44
N LEU A 169 9.43 12.90 -9.45
CA LEU A 169 9.21 11.91 -10.50
C LEU A 169 8.98 12.60 -11.86
N LYS A 170 8.18 13.67 -11.89
CA LYS A 170 7.93 14.46 -13.11
C LYS A 170 9.22 14.99 -13.73
N ARG A 171 10.15 15.48 -12.91
CA ARG A 171 11.45 15.96 -13.39
C ARG A 171 12.36 14.83 -13.85
N VAL A 172 12.40 13.72 -13.11
CA VAL A 172 13.14 12.52 -13.52
C VAL A 172 12.64 12.00 -14.87
N LEU A 173 11.32 11.91 -15.05
CA LEU A 173 10.71 11.46 -16.30
C LEU A 173 10.91 12.46 -17.43
N LYS A 174 10.86 13.77 -17.16
CA LYS A 174 11.18 14.79 -18.17
C LYS A 174 12.62 14.64 -18.68
N SER A 175 13.59 14.49 -17.78
CA SER A 175 15.00 14.27 -18.16
C SER A 175 15.21 12.93 -18.88
N TRP A 176 14.44 11.91 -18.55
CA TRP A 176 14.45 10.64 -19.28
C TRP A 176 13.89 10.81 -20.72
N LEU A 177 12.76 11.48 -20.88
CA LEU A 177 12.15 11.76 -22.20
C LEU A 177 13.09 12.57 -23.11
N GLU A 178 13.73 13.61 -22.55
CA GLU A 178 14.69 14.44 -23.28
C GLU A 178 15.88 13.64 -23.83
N ARG A 179 16.28 12.56 -23.15
CA ARG A 179 17.38 11.68 -23.60
C ARG A 179 16.97 10.65 -24.64
N GLN A 180 15.71 10.23 -24.63
CA GLN A 180 15.21 9.17 -25.51
C GLN A 180 14.74 9.69 -26.88
N ALA A 181 14.74 11.00 -27.12
CA ALA A 181 14.19 11.66 -28.31
C ALA A 181 12.74 11.19 -28.61
N ASN A 182 12.19 11.56 -29.78
CA ASN A 182 10.79 11.27 -30.17
C ASN A 182 10.45 9.76 -30.29
N THR A 183 11.36 8.86 -29.90
CA THR A 183 11.16 7.41 -29.87
C THR A 183 10.70 6.87 -28.52
N ALA A 184 10.59 7.72 -27.48
CA ALA A 184 10.21 7.30 -26.13
C ALA A 184 8.80 6.68 -26.07
N ASP A 185 8.71 5.39 -25.73
CA ASP A 185 7.45 4.68 -25.50
C ASP A 185 7.44 4.06 -24.09
N CYS A 186 6.24 3.89 -23.55
CA CYS A 186 5.99 3.33 -22.24
C CYS A 186 6.36 1.85 -22.11
N ALA A 187 6.43 1.11 -23.23
CA ALA A 187 7.00 -0.24 -23.24
C ALA A 187 8.49 -0.21 -22.88
N MET A 188 9.24 0.79 -23.36
CA MET A 188 10.64 0.98 -22.97
C MET A 188 10.77 1.44 -21.53
N LEU A 189 9.84 2.29 -21.05
CA LEU A 189 9.81 2.71 -19.66
C LEU A 189 9.54 1.54 -18.71
N ARG A 190 8.57 0.68 -19.04
CA ARG A 190 8.27 -0.55 -18.28
C ARG A 190 9.49 -1.46 -18.26
N LYS A 191 10.07 -1.75 -19.43
CA LYS A 191 11.27 -2.58 -19.55
C LYS A 191 12.46 -2.02 -18.77
N ALA A 192 12.62 -0.70 -18.72
CA ALA A 192 13.69 -0.06 -17.94
C ALA A 192 13.49 -0.22 -16.42
N LEU A 193 12.23 -0.34 -15.98
CA LEU A 193 11.86 -0.52 -14.56
C LEU A 193 11.66 -1.99 -14.17
N GLU A 194 11.75 -2.93 -15.12
CA GLU A 194 11.67 -4.36 -14.83
C GLU A 194 12.82 -4.82 -13.93
N GLY A 195 12.50 -5.73 -13.01
CA GLY A 195 13.45 -6.25 -12.02
C GLY A 195 13.77 -5.27 -10.88
N LEU A 196 12.99 -4.21 -10.69
CA LEU A 196 12.98 -3.45 -9.44
C LEU A 196 12.16 -4.20 -8.39
N GLU A 197 12.83 -4.63 -7.34
CA GLU A 197 12.18 -5.29 -6.22
C GLU A 197 11.48 -4.24 -5.33
N PRO A 198 10.26 -4.49 -4.81
CA PRO A 198 9.56 -3.55 -3.93
C PRO A 198 10.40 -3.00 -2.78
N GLU A 199 11.30 -3.81 -2.25
CA GLU A 199 12.20 -3.52 -1.15
C GLU A 199 13.21 -2.40 -1.46
N GLU A 200 13.45 -2.13 -2.74
CA GLU A 200 14.40 -1.12 -3.23
C GLU A 200 13.81 0.29 -3.19
N TYR A 201 12.49 0.42 -3.36
CA TYR A 201 11.83 1.73 -3.49
C TYR A 201 10.71 1.96 -2.48
N LYS A 202 10.07 0.93 -1.92
CA LYS A 202 9.02 1.10 -0.91
C LYS A 202 9.62 1.52 0.42
N VAL A 203 8.97 2.49 1.04
CA VAL A 203 9.34 3.01 2.35
C VAL A 203 8.29 2.54 3.35
N LYS A 204 8.72 1.98 4.48
CA LYS A 204 7.82 1.54 5.56
C LYS A 204 6.93 2.70 6.01
N GLU A 205 5.69 2.42 6.43
CA GLU A 205 4.72 3.43 6.88
C GLU A 205 5.32 4.45 7.87
N ARG A 206 6.18 3.96 8.76
CA ARG A 206 6.89 4.78 9.74
C ARG A 206 7.87 5.78 9.12
N GLY A 207 8.61 5.37 8.10
CA GLY A 207 9.44 6.29 7.32
C GLY A 207 8.59 7.34 6.59
N GLN A 208 7.44 6.94 6.06
CA GLN A 208 6.49 7.87 5.42
C GLN A 208 5.94 8.89 6.41
N LEU A 209 5.62 8.47 7.64
CA LEU A 209 5.19 9.34 8.73
C LEU A 209 6.24 10.43 9.04
N HIS A 210 7.51 10.04 9.20
CA HIS A 210 8.59 10.99 9.48
C HIS A 210 8.82 11.98 8.34
N VAL A 211 8.82 11.50 7.09
CA VAL A 211 8.92 12.38 5.92
C VAL A 211 7.73 13.34 5.87
N GLY A 212 6.51 12.86 6.14
CA GLY A 212 5.31 13.68 6.24
C GLY A 212 5.42 14.77 7.29
N ASN A 213 5.83 14.42 8.52
CA ASN A 213 6.00 15.36 9.62
C ASN A 213 7.06 16.44 9.31
N LEU A 214 8.20 16.05 8.73
CA LEU A 214 9.25 16.99 8.30
C LEU A 214 8.74 17.95 7.24
N ARG A 215 7.97 17.46 6.26
CA ARG A 215 7.39 18.28 5.21
C ARG A 215 6.34 19.25 5.72
N GLU A 216 5.41 18.76 6.53
CA GLU A 216 4.36 19.57 7.14
C GLU A 216 4.97 20.76 7.90
N LEU A 217 6.00 20.49 8.71
CA LEU A 217 6.69 21.54 9.47
C LEU A 217 7.45 22.50 8.56
N ALA A 218 8.19 22.00 7.57
CA ALA A 218 8.97 22.83 6.67
C ALA A 218 8.11 23.70 5.73
N VAL A 219 6.95 23.19 5.30
CA VAL A 219 5.94 23.97 4.55
C VAL A 219 5.32 25.05 5.44
N THR A 220 4.95 24.70 6.67
CA THR A 220 4.45 25.66 7.66
C THR A 220 5.45 26.79 7.86
N ILE A 221 6.72 26.44 8.04
CA ILE A 221 7.82 27.39 8.22
C ILE A 221 7.96 28.33 7.01
N LYS A 222 7.92 27.80 5.77
CA LYS A 222 8.03 28.60 4.55
C LYS A 222 6.83 29.53 4.33
N GLY A 223 5.64 29.14 4.81
CA GLY A 223 4.40 29.90 4.67
C GLY A 223 4.24 31.05 5.68
N LEU A 224 5.12 31.16 6.68
CA LEU A 224 5.01 32.22 7.70
C LEU A 224 5.47 33.56 7.13
N GLN A 225 4.55 34.53 7.11
CA GLN A 225 4.81 35.89 6.65
C GLN A 225 5.38 36.81 7.75
N HIS A 226 5.23 36.44 9.03
CA HIS A 226 5.65 37.26 10.17
C HIS A 226 6.54 36.49 11.15
N ASN A 227 7.62 37.15 11.60
CA ASN A 227 8.61 36.60 12.51
C ASN A 227 8.30 37.01 13.97
N ASP A 228 7.13 36.63 14.49
CA ASP A 228 6.81 36.82 15.91
C ASP A 228 7.80 36.03 16.80
N PRO A 229 8.50 36.66 17.76
CA PRO A 229 9.42 35.98 18.68
C PRO A 229 8.81 34.78 19.42
N HIS A 230 7.54 34.85 19.83
CA HIS A 230 6.90 33.74 20.54
C HIS A 230 6.65 32.55 19.61
N MET A 231 6.19 32.82 18.39
CA MET A 231 6.05 31.81 17.34
C MET A 231 7.40 31.18 16.98
N MET A 232 8.47 31.98 16.85
CA MET A 232 9.80 31.47 16.54
C MET A 232 10.34 30.54 17.63
N LYS A 233 10.13 30.90 18.90
CA LYS A 233 10.49 30.03 20.04
C LYS A 233 9.67 28.75 20.10
N HIS A 234 8.41 28.80 19.70
CA HIS A 234 7.58 27.59 19.58
C HIS A 234 8.09 26.67 18.45
N LEU A 235 8.36 27.24 17.27
CA LEU A 235 8.87 26.49 16.12
C LEU A 235 10.27 25.93 16.37
N GLY A 236 11.17 26.69 16.98
CA GLY A 236 12.50 26.22 17.35
C GLY A 236 12.45 24.98 18.25
N ARG A 237 11.56 24.98 19.24
CA ARG A 237 11.28 23.79 20.07
C ARG A 237 10.73 22.63 19.25
N LYS A 238 9.71 22.88 18.42
CA LYS A 238 9.07 21.86 17.58
C LYS A 238 10.06 21.21 16.59
N ILE A 239 10.94 22.00 15.98
CA ILE A 239 12.02 21.55 15.09
C ILE A 239 12.97 20.62 15.84
N LYS A 240 13.50 21.07 16.98
CA LYS A 240 14.45 20.30 17.81
C LYS A 240 13.84 18.96 18.23
N THR A 241 12.63 18.98 18.76
CA THR A 241 11.91 17.76 19.17
C THR A 241 11.68 16.81 17.99
N LEU A 242 11.22 17.31 16.84
CA LEU A 242 10.97 16.48 15.67
C LEU A 242 12.26 15.86 15.14
N CYS A 243 13.31 16.65 14.90
CA CYS A 243 14.57 16.14 14.40
C CYS A 243 15.20 15.13 15.36
N ASN A 244 15.16 15.37 16.66
CA ASN A 244 15.67 14.42 17.65
C ASN A 244 14.88 13.10 17.62
N SER A 245 13.55 13.16 17.53
CA SER A 245 12.70 11.97 17.40
C SER A 245 13.03 11.16 16.14
N VAL A 246 13.16 11.85 15.00
CA VAL A 246 13.48 11.25 13.70
C VAL A 246 14.85 10.59 13.71
N LEU A 247 15.90 11.27 14.17
CA LEU A 247 17.26 10.70 14.18
C LEU A 247 17.35 9.51 15.13
N ARG A 248 16.76 9.61 16.32
CA ARG A 248 16.68 8.49 17.26
C ARG A 248 16.01 7.28 16.63
N ASP A 249 14.90 7.48 15.94
CA ASP A 249 14.16 6.38 15.30
C ASP A 249 14.90 5.81 14.09
N CYS A 250 15.68 6.62 13.36
CA CYS A 250 16.63 6.14 12.35
C CYS A 250 17.71 5.25 12.99
N CYS A 251 18.25 5.63 14.16
CA CYS A 251 19.20 4.80 14.90
C CYS A 251 18.55 3.48 15.34
N ILE A 252 17.31 3.50 15.82
CA ILE A 252 16.56 2.28 16.18
C ILE A 252 16.37 1.38 14.95
N GLU A 253 15.99 1.94 13.80
CA GLU A 253 15.79 1.15 12.58
C GLU A 253 17.10 0.50 12.11
N MET A 254 18.24 1.18 12.27
CA MET A 254 19.56 0.63 11.92
C MET A 254 20.19 -0.25 12.99
N ALA A 255 19.72 -0.23 14.23
CA ALA A 255 20.29 -1.03 15.30
C ALA A 255 20.10 -2.52 14.99
N THR A 256 21.18 -3.20 14.64
CA THR A 256 21.25 -4.66 14.58
C THR A 256 21.64 -5.21 15.95
N SER A 257 21.17 -6.41 16.29
CA SER A 257 21.37 -7.05 17.61
C SER A 257 22.84 -7.17 18.05
N GLU A 258 23.80 -7.09 17.13
CA GLU A 258 25.24 -7.12 17.42
C GLU A 258 25.83 -5.76 17.85
N MET A 259 25.17 -4.64 17.54
CA MET A 259 25.66 -3.32 17.90
C MET A 259 24.98 -2.88 19.19
N GLY A 260 25.73 -2.89 20.29
CA GLY A 260 25.34 -2.38 21.60
C GLY A 260 25.10 -0.86 21.58
N PHE A 261 24.08 -0.43 20.84
CA PHE A 261 23.66 0.97 20.77
C PHE A 261 22.93 1.33 22.06
N ASP A 262 23.58 2.13 22.90
CA ASP A 262 22.97 2.67 24.10
C ASP A 262 22.14 3.91 23.76
N LEU A 263 20.82 3.73 23.77
CA LEU A 263 19.81 4.79 23.59
C LEU A 263 19.92 5.94 24.60
N THR A 264 20.70 5.78 25.67
CA THR A 264 20.94 6.82 26.68
C THR A 264 21.86 7.96 26.19
N THR A 265 22.61 7.76 25.10
CA THR A 265 23.47 8.80 24.54
C THR A 265 22.75 9.61 23.46
N GLU A 266 22.58 10.92 23.67
CA GLU A 266 21.90 11.86 22.73
C GLU A 266 22.68 12.11 21.41
N ASN A 267 23.66 11.27 21.08
CA ASN A 267 24.57 11.45 19.93
C ASN A 267 24.08 10.75 18.65
N TYR A 268 22.77 10.82 18.36
CA TYR A 268 22.16 10.15 17.20
C TYR A 268 22.77 10.57 15.86
N ALA A 269 23.05 11.86 15.69
CA ALA A 269 23.67 12.37 14.46
C ALA A 269 25.08 11.79 14.24
N THR A 270 25.90 11.70 15.30
CA THR A 270 27.23 11.10 15.25
C THR A 270 27.17 9.64 14.80
N PHE A 271 26.21 8.88 15.34
CA PHE A 271 25.99 7.49 14.95
C PHE A 271 25.62 7.35 13.47
N LEU A 272 24.73 8.21 12.96
CA LEU A 272 24.33 8.20 11.56
C LEU A 272 25.48 8.60 10.60
N VAL A 273 26.38 9.49 11.03
CA VAL A 273 27.61 9.81 10.29
C VAL A 273 28.56 8.62 10.26
N PHE A 274 28.78 7.95 11.40
CA PHE A 274 29.62 6.75 11.48
C PHE A 274 29.15 5.67 10.49
N HIS A 275 27.84 5.52 10.32
CA HIS A 275 27.23 4.61 9.35
C HIS A 275 27.07 5.19 7.94
N LYS A 276 27.65 6.36 7.65
CA LYS A 276 27.62 7.05 6.35
C LYS A 276 26.20 7.31 5.82
N ARG A 277 25.22 7.51 6.71
CA ARG A 277 23.82 7.79 6.35
C ARG A 277 23.51 9.26 6.22
N ILE A 278 24.24 10.09 6.96
CA ILE A 278 24.24 11.55 6.83
C ILE A 278 25.68 12.03 6.70
N SER A 279 25.88 13.22 6.13
CA SER A 279 27.22 13.83 6.02
C SER A 279 27.65 14.49 7.33
N GLU A 280 28.97 14.68 7.50
CA GLU A 280 29.53 15.46 8.61
C GLU A 280 29.00 16.91 8.64
N ASP A 281 28.64 17.47 7.47
CA ASP A 281 28.04 18.79 7.38
C ASP A 281 26.64 18.83 8.00
N VAL A 282 25.81 17.79 7.76
CA VAL A 282 24.49 17.66 8.42
C VAL A 282 24.64 17.53 9.92
N GLU A 283 25.61 16.75 10.39
CA GLU A 283 25.87 16.59 11.82
C GLU A 283 26.29 17.91 12.47
N LYS A 284 27.22 18.66 11.85
CA LYS A 284 27.63 19.98 12.32
C LYS A 284 26.45 20.95 12.38
N LYS A 285 25.61 20.97 11.34
CA LYS A 285 24.39 21.78 11.29
C LYS A 285 23.38 21.36 12.36
N TYR A 286 23.17 20.07 12.57
CA TYR A 286 22.30 19.53 13.61
C TYR A 286 22.79 19.89 15.02
N LYS A 287 24.08 19.76 15.30
CA LYS A 287 24.69 20.16 16.58
C LYS A 287 24.59 21.66 16.81
N LYS A 288 24.81 22.47 15.77
CA LYS A 288 24.60 23.93 15.82
C LYS A 288 23.14 24.24 16.14
N MET A 289 22.19 23.57 15.50
CA MET A 289 20.75 23.75 15.75
C MET A 289 20.36 23.48 17.20
N HIS A 290 20.98 22.49 17.86
CA HIS A 290 20.72 22.13 19.26
C HIS A 290 21.57 22.92 20.28
N SER A 291 22.47 23.79 19.82
CA SER A 291 23.31 24.59 20.71
C SER A 291 22.47 25.66 21.44
N PRO A 292 22.69 25.90 22.75
CA PRO A 292 21.92 26.87 23.52
C PRO A 292 22.08 28.32 23.02
N SER A 293 23.18 28.61 22.34
CA SER A 293 23.53 29.92 21.78
C SER A 293 22.90 30.21 20.41
N THR A 294 22.22 29.24 19.81
CA THR A 294 21.65 29.41 18.47
C THR A 294 20.27 30.07 18.54
N GLU A 295 20.12 31.21 17.88
CA GLU A 295 18.85 31.91 17.76
C GLU A 295 17.78 31.05 17.06
N ASP A 296 16.52 31.21 17.45
CA ASP A 296 15.41 30.43 16.88
C ASP A 296 15.20 30.70 15.38
N SER A 297 15.51 31.92 14.92
CA SER A 297 15.58 32.29 13.49
C SER A 297 16.61 31.45 12.73
N SER A 298 17.82 31.33 13.29
CA SER A 298 18.89 30.50 12.74
C SER A 298 18.53 29.01 12.77
N THR A 299 17.81 28.55 13.81
CA THR A 299 17.32 27.17 13.92
C THR A 299 16.42 26.79 12.74
N ARG A 300 15.52 27.69 12.35
CA ARG A 300 14.61 27.51 11.20
C ARG A 300 15.38 27.38 9.88
N ASP A 301 16.32 28.28 9.66
CA ASP A 301 17.07 28.30 8.40
C ASP A 301 17.98 27.07 8.27
N ILE A 302 18.64 26.68 9.37
CA ILE A 302 19.41 25.44 9.45
C ILE A 302 18.52 24.22 9.18
N PHE A 303 17.32 24.16 9.76
CA PHE A 303 16.35 23.09 9.53
C PHE A 303 16.00 22.96 8.04
N LEU A 304 15.64 24.07 7.38
CA LEU A 304 15.31 24.06 5.96
C LEU A 304 16.47 23.59 5.07
N MET A 305 17.73 23.82 5.49
CA MET A 305 18.92 23.32 4.77
C MET A 305 19.11 21.81 4.91
N ILE A 306 18.78 21.21 6.07
CA ILE A 306 19.03 19.78 6.32
C ILE A 306 17.86 18.88 5.93
N VAL A 307 16.62 19.39 5.89
CA VAL A 307 15.39 18.63 5.59
C VAL A 307 15.49 17.79 4.31
N PRO A 308 15.99 18.29 3.16
CA PRO A 308 16.07 17.49 1.94
C PRO A 308 16.92 16.23 2.13
N GLN A 309 18.08 16.38 2.78
CA GLN A 309 19.00 15.27 3.04
C GLN A 309 18.41 14.30 4.06
N LEU A 310 17.80 14.81 5.14
CA LEU A 310 17.12 13.95 6.13
C LEU A 310 16.00 13.12 5.51
N ILE A 311 15.17 13.71 4.65
CA ILE A 311 14.09 12.99 3.96
C ILE A 311 14.66 11.81 3.15
N GLN A 312 15.76 12.01 2.44
CA GLN A 312 16.38 10.91 1.68
C GLN A 312 16.98 9.85 2.58
N THR A 313 17.69 10.26 3.63
CA THR A 313 18.23 9.33 4.62
C THR A 313 17.13 8.45 5.21
N ILE A 314 15.97 9.02 5.55
CA ILE A 314 14.82 8.26 6.05
C ILE A 314 14.34 7.24 5.00
N LYS A 315 14.18 7.67 3.74
CA LYS A 315 13.78 6.76 2.65
C LYS A 315 14.77 5.62 2.42
N GLU A 316 16.06 5.87 2.65
CA GLU A 316 17.11 4.86 2.52
C GLU A 316 17.21 3.90 3.71
N ILE A 317 16.84 4.36 4.92
CA ILE A 317 16.90 3.57 6.16
C ILE A 317 15.63 2.73 6.32
N PHE A 318 14.45 3.31 6.11
CA PHE A 318 13.15 2.65 6.32
C PHE A 318 12.69 1.89 5.09
N ARG A 319 13.52 0.98 4.58
CA ARG A 319 13.19 0.12 3.44
C ARG A 319 12.20 -0.96 3.85
N ASP A 320 11.27 -1.29 2.97
CA ASP A 320 10.46 -2.49 3.12
C ASP A 320 11.40 -3.70 2.94
N GLU A 321 11.67 -4.49 3.98
CA GLU A 321 12.61 -5.61 3.91
C GLU A 321 11.83 -6.89 4.15
N ARG A 322 12.06 -7.95 3.34
CA ARG A 322 11.51 -9.28 3.64
C ARG A 322 12.22 -9.85 4.85
N ILE A 323 11.63 -9.70 6.03
CA ILE A 323 12.15 -10.29 7.25
C ILE A 323 11.70 -11.75 7.31
N PRO A 324 12.62 -12.71 7.46
CA PRO A 324 12.27 -14.10 7.68
C PRO A 324 11.39 -14.23 8.92
N GLN A 325 10.27 -14.92 8.80
CA GLN A 325 9.39 -15.20 9.92
C GLN A 325 10.12 -16.09 10.93
N ALA A 326 10.52 -15.49 12.06
CA ALA A 326 11.15 -16.20 13.16
C ALA A 326 10.10 -16.60 14.19
N GLN A 327 10.20 -17.83 14.72
CA GLN A 327 9.32 -18.30 15.78
C GLN A 327 9.75 -17.68 17.11
N SER A 328 8.99 -16.71 17.61
CA SER A 328 9.28 -16.04 18.89
C SER A 328 8.73 -16.78 20.11
N GLY A 329 7.77 -17.69 19.92
CA GLY A 329 7.04 -18.33 21.00
C GLY A 329 5.96 -17.49 21.65
N LEU A 330 5.66 -16.30 21.12
CA LEU A 330 4.68 -15.39 21.69
C LEU A 330 3.27 -15.99 21.64
N ARG A 331 2.63 -16.13 22.79
CA ARG A 331 1.18 -16.35 22.87
C ARG A 331 0.47 -15.01 22.80
N GLY A 332 0.06 -14.63 21.59
CA GLY A 332 -0.70 -13.41 21.35
C GLY A 332 -2.14 -13.48 21.88
N ILE A 333 -2.87 -12.39 21.73
CA ILE A 333 -4.28 -12.25 22.10
C ILE A 333 -5.13 -12.89 20.99
N ALA A 334 -5.80 -13.99 21.32
CA ALA A 334 -6.62 -14.75 20.37
C ALA A 334 -8.09 -14.26 20.31
N ASP A 335 -8.54 -13.52 21.32
CA ASP A 335 -9.90 -13.00 21.36
C ASP A 335 -10.04 -11.79 20.42
N LYS A 336 -10.75 -12.01 19.31
CA LYS A 336 -11.00 -10.99 18.30
C LYS A 336 -11.81 -9.82 18.86
N ALA A 337 -12.76 -10.05 19.76
CA ALA A 337 -13.55 -8.97 20.34
C ALA A 337 -12.69 -8.04 21.21
N ILE A 338 -11.71 -8.60 21.93
CA ILE A 338 -10.73 -7.81 22.70
C ILE A 338 -9.84 -6.99 21.75
N ILE A 339 -9.30 -7.61 20.70
CA ILE A 339 -8.48 -6.93 19.69
C ILE A 339 -9.24 -5.79 19.01
N ASP A 340 -10.47 -6.05 18.55
CA ASP A 340 -11.29 -5.06 17.85
C ASP A 340 -11.68 -3.91 18.78
N LYS A 341 -11.95 -4.20 20.06
CA LYS A 341 -12.20 -3.17 21.07
C LYS A 341 -10.98 -2.28 21.31
N ILE A 342 -9.81 -2.88 21.54
CA ILE A 342 -8.56 -2.13 21.74
C ILE A 342 -8.24 -1.29 20.49
N ALA A 343 -8.42 -1.85 19.29
CA ALA A 343 -8.22 -1.12 18.04
C ALA A 343 -9.12 0.13 17.95
N SER A 344 -10.40 -0.03 18.30
CA SER A 344 -11.35 1.09 18.34
C SER A 344 -10.96 2.13 19.39
N ASP A 345 -10.55 1.69 20.58
CA ASP A 345 -10.15 2.60 21.67
C ASP A 345 -8.86 3.38 21.33
N ILE A 346 -7.89 2.76 20.65
CA ILE A 346 -6.68 3.43 20.13
C ILE A 346 -7.07 4.50 19.10
N GLN A 347 -7.96 4.15 18.17
CA GLN A 347 -8.42 5.07 17.13
C GLN A 347 -9.18 6.25 17.73
N GLU A 348 -10.08 6.00 18.69
CA GLU A 348 -10.83 7.04 19.39
C GLU A 348 -9.88 7.96 20.17
N ALA A 349 -8.93 7.40 20.92
CA ALA A 349 -7.93 8.17 21.67
C ALA A 349 -7.14 9.13 20.78
N ALA A 350 -6.76 8.69 19.57
CA ALA A 350 -6.08 9.53 18.59
C ALA A 350 -6.99 10.65 18.06
N GLN A 351 -8.28 10.35 17.77
CA GLN A 351 -9.25 11.33 17.29
C GLN A 351 -9.51 12.45 18.30
N ILE A 352 -9.71 12.09 19.58
CA ILE A 352 -9.93 13.06 20.67
C ILE A 352 -8.63 13.67 21.20
N LYS A 353 -7.49 13.34 20.59
CA LYS A 353 -6.15 13.79 20.96
C LYS A 353 -5.74 13.50 22.42
N ASN A 354 -6.26 12.42 22.99
CA ASN A 354 -6.03 12.06 24.38
C ASN A 354 -4.88 11.06 24.52
N ILE A 355 -3.69 11.59 24.83
CA ILE A 355 -2.49 10.77 24.97
C ILE A 355 -2.52 9.83 26.19
N SER A 356 -3.18 10.24 27.28
CA SER A 356 -3.32 9.40 28.48
C SER A 356 -4.17 8.18 28.20
N ARG A 357 -5.26 8.33 27.44
CA ARG A 357 -6.08 7.19 27.00
C ARG A 357 -5.29 6.24 26.10
N LEU A 358 -4.51 6.78 25.16
CA LEU A 358 -3.64 5.98 24.30
C LEU A 358 -2.60 5.18 25.11
N LEU A 359 -2.03 5.80 26.15
CA LEU A 359 -1.11 5.14 27.08
C LEU A 359 -1.80 3.97 27.80
N CYS A 360 -3.04 4.16 28.29
CA CYS A 360 -3.81 3.08 28.91
C CYS A 360 -4.04 1.91 27.95
N GLU A 361 -4.34 2.16 26.68
CA GLU A 361 -4.52 1.07 25.69
C GLU A 361 -3.22 0.31 25.43
N VAL A 362 -2.07 1.00 25.36
CA VAL A 362 -0.76 0.35 25.25
C VAL A 362 -0.49 -0.53 26.47
N CYS A 363 -0.77 -0.03 27.68
CA CYS A 363 -0.63 -0.81 28.91
C CYS A 363 -1.54 -2.04 28.91
N LYS A 364 -2.80 -1.92 28.50
CA LYS A 364 -3.73 -3.06 28.38
C LYS A 364 -3.21 -4.12 27.42
N ILE A 365 -2.63 -3.73 26.27
CA ILE A 365 -2.04 -4.72 25.34
C ILE A 365 -0.89 -5.46 26.02
N LEU A 366 0.04 -4.73 26.65
CA LEU A 366 1.19 -5.33 27.33
C LEU A 366 0.77 -6.22 28.50
N GLU A 367 -0.22 -5.80 29.28
CA GLU A 367 -0.79 -6.59 30.38
C GLU A 367 -1.35 -7.93 29.87
N ASN A 368 -2.18 -7.90 28.81
CA ASN A 368 -2.72 -9.11 28.20
C ASN A 368 -1.61 -10.04 27.66
N LEU A 369 -0.57 -9.46 27.05
CA LEU A 369 0.58 -10.24 26.62
C LEU A 369 1.34 -10.87 27.79
N CYS A 370 1.55 -10.13 28.88
CA CYS A 370 2.16 -10.65 30.10
C CYS A 370 1.33 -11.81 30.67
N LEU A 371 0.00 -11.65 30.78
CA LEU A 371 -0.92 -12.67 31.29
C LEU A 371 -0.88 -13.95 30.43
N ASN A 372 -0.94 -13.81 29.10
CA ASN A 372 -0.94 -14.97 28.18
C ASN A 372 0.37 -15.76 28.18
N ASN A 373 1.47 -15.11 28.56
CA ASN A 373 2.82 -15.69 28.57
C ASN A 373 3.35 -15.90 30.00
N ASN A 374 2.47 -15.84 31.00
CA ASN A 374 2.83 -16.06 32.39
C ASN A 374 2.80 -17.56 32.74
N ASP A 375 3.98 -18.18 32.75
CA ASP A 375 4.10 -19.59 33.12
C ASP A 375 4.17 -19.82 34.65
N ASN A 376 4.51 -18.81 35.49
CA ASN A 376 4.89 -19.03 36.91
C ASN A 376 4.66 -17.88 37.93
N ARG A 377 4.27 -16.65 37.55
CA ARG A 377 4.05 -15.52 38.49
C ARG A 377 2.60 -15.43 38.97
N SER A 378 2.35 -14.70 40.06
CA SER A 378 0.97 -14.38 40.46
C SER A 378 0.35 -13.45 39.42
N THR A 379 -0.90 -13.72 39.06
CA THR A 379 -1.70 -12.85 38.16
C THR A 379 -1.87 -11.46 38.74
N ASP A 380 -1.92 -11.34 40.06
CA ASP A 380 -2.11 -10.07 40.77
C ASP A 380 -0.94 -9.10 40.55
N GLU A 381 0.30 -9.61 40.46
CA GLU A 381 1.48 -8.78 40.20
C GLU A 381 1.40 -8.15 38.79
N ILE A 382 0.95 -8.91 37.80
CA ILE A 382 0.80 -8.42 36.41
C ILE A 382 -0.31 -7.39 36.31
N LEU A 383 -1.44 -7.61 37.01
CA LEU A 383 -2.54 -6.65 37.08
C LEU A 383 -2.10 -5.34 37.77
N GLU A 384 -1.25 -5.42 38.80
CA GLU A 384 -0.67 -4.24 39.44
C GLU A 384 0.22 -3.44 38.49
N TRP A 385 1.04 -4.12 37.67
CA TRP A 385 1.87 -3.45 36.65
C TRP A 385 1.02 -2.72 35.61
N GLY A 386 -0.05 -3.37 35.13
CA GLY A 386 -0.98 -2.76 34.18
C GLY A 386 -1.69 -1.56 34.77
N GLY A 387 -2.25 -1.69 35.99
CA GLY A 387 -2.91 -0.62 36.71
C GLY A 387 -2.00 0.57 37.04
N SER A 388 -0.70 0.32 37.22
CA SER A 388 0.31 1.35 37.52
C SER A 388 0.98 1.94 36.26
N ASN A 389 0.57 1.52 35.05
CA ASN A 389 1.21 1.90 33.79
C ASN A 389 2.72 1.58 33.72
N SER A 390 3.14 0.46 34.34
CA SER A 390 4.54 0.04 34.46
C SER A 390 5.08 -0.59 33.17
N ILE A 391 5.04 0.16 32.06
CA ILE A 391 5.45 -0.30 30.72
C ILE A 391 6.85 -0.92 30.73
N ILE A 392 7.82 -0.32 31.43
CA ILE A 392 9.20 -0.83 31.48
C ILE A 392 9.25 -2.24 32.06
N ILE A 393 8.51 -2.51 33.13
CA ILE A 393 8.51 -3.80 33.80
C ILE A 393 7.87 -4.87 32.89
N MET A 394 6.72 -4.53 32.28
CA MET A 394 6.05 -5.42 31.34
C MET A 394 6.92 -5.72 30.10
N LEU A 395 7.63 -4.71 29.57
CA LEU A 395 8.57 -4.90 28.47
C LEU A 395 9.73 -5.81 28.88
N GLN A 396 10.33 -5.61 30.05
CA GLN A 396 11.41 -6.47 30.56
C GLN A 396 10.95 -7.92 30.71
N PHE A 397 9.72 -8.14 31.18
CA PHE A 397 9.12 -9.47 31.24
C PHE A 397 8.97 -10.10 29.84
N LEU A 398 8.51 -9.32 28.86
CA LEU A 398 8.27 -9.79 27.49
C LEU A 398 9.52 -9.81 26.60
N GLN A 399 10.69 -9.39 27.10
CA GLN A 399 11.90 -9.17 26.29
C GLN A 399 12.27 -10.37 25.42
N ASN A 400 12.12 -11.59 25.94
CA ASN A 400 12.45 -12.83 25.24
C ASN A 400 11.56 -13.12 24.02
N PHE A 401 10.40 -12.46 23.88
CA PHE A 401 9.53 -12.61 22.71
C PHE A 401 9.86 -11.61 21.60
N PHE A 402 10.62 -10.56 21.89
CA PHE A 402 11.04 -9.57 20.89
C PHE A 402 12.34 -10.00 20.20
N GLN A 403 12.34 -11.17 19.53
CA GLN A 403 13.56 -11.77 18.98
C GLN A 403 13.87 -11.34 17.54
N CYS A 404 12.86 -11.13 16.68
CA CYS A 404 13.11 -10.69 15.30
C CYS A 404 13.41 -9.18 15.25
N PHE A 405 14.08 -8.73 14.18
CA PHE A 405 14.50 -7.32 14.05
C PHE A 405 13.33 -6.33 14.19
N GLU A 406 12.16 -6.63 13.60
CA GLU A 406 10.98 -5.77 13.73
C GLU A 406 10.45 -5.70 15.16
N ALA A 407 10.43 -6.84 15.86
CA ALA A 407 10.03 -6.89 17.25
C ALA A 407 11.06 -6.14 18.14
N GLN A 408 12.35 -6.31 17.92
CA GLN A 408 13.39 -5.55 18.64
C GLN A 408 13.25 -4.03 18.44
N ARG A 409 12.99 -3.60 17.19
CA ARG A 409 12.73 -2.18 16.88
C ARG A 409 11.49 -1.67 17.63
N LEU A 410 10.40 -2.44 17.65
CA LEU A 410 9.19 -2.12 18.41
C LEU A 410 9.45 -2.03 19.91
N TYR A 411 10.18 -2.99 20.48
CA TYR A 411 10.59 -3.00 21.89
C TYR A 411 11.34 -1.72 22.27
N MET A 412 12.34 -1.34 21.47
CA MET A 412 13.13 -0.12 21.71
C MET A 412 12.27 1.15 21.64
N ARG A 413 11.32 1.21 20.70
CA ARG A 413 10.37 2.33 20.60
C ARG A 413 9.49 2.44 21.83
N LEU A 414 8.89 1.34 22.27
CA LEU A 414 8.05 1.31 23.47
C LEU A 414 8.85 1.71 24.71
N ARG A 415 10.12 1.26 24.81
CA ARG A 415 11.04 1.68 25.87
C ARG A 415 11.29 3.19 25.85
N VAL A 416 11.48 3.79 24.68
CA VAL A 416 11.64 5.25 24.55
C VAL A 416 10.39 6.01 25.02
N PHE A 417 9.19 5.57 24.60
CA PHE A 417 7.94 6.20 25.06
C PHE A 417 7.74 6.08 26.57
N SER A 418 8.22 4.98 27.16
CA SER A 418 8.10 4.75 28.60
C SER A 418 8.82 5.80 29.45
N TRP A 419 9.90 6.41 28.95
CA TRP A 419 10.60 7.50 29.64
C TRP A 419 9.78 8.78 29.71
N SER A 420 8.89 9.02 28.75
CA SER A 420 8.01 10.19 28.72
C SER A 420 6.76 10.05 29.59
N ILE A 421 6.49 8.86 30.18
CA ILE A 421 5.27 8.61 30.96
C ILE A 421 5.08 9.64 32.07
N ARG A 422 6.13 9.95 32.85
CA ARG A 422 6.05 10.92 33.95
C ARG A 422 5.67 12.31 33.46
N GLU A 423 6.25 12.74 32.35
CA GLU A 423 5.98 14.05 31.75
C GLU A 423 4.59 14.11 31.14
N ILE A 424 4.14 13.02 30.49
CA ILE A 424 2.79 12.89 29.93
C ILE A 424 1.74 13.06 31.01
N HIS A 425 1.92 12.43 32.18
CA HIS A 425 0.99 12.59 33.31
C HIS A 425 1.00 14.02 33.87
N SER A 426 2.14 14.70 33.81
CA SER A 426 2.30 16.05 34.37
C SER A 426 1.78 17.14 33.43
N ASN A 427 1.89 16.96 32.11
CA ASN A 427 1.48 17.93 31.12
C ASN A 427 1.05 17.25 29.79
N PRO A 428 -0.18 16.71 29.70
CA PRO A 428 -0.64 15.96 28.53
C PRO A 428 -0.67 16.79 27.25
N THR A 429 -1.02 18.08 27.33
CA THR A 429 -1.18 18.96 26.17
C THR A 429 0.16 19.27 25.48
N ALA A 430 1.28 19.15 26.19
CA ALA A 430 2.61 19.30 25.60
C ALA A 430 2.99 18.16 24.63
N PHE A 431 2.27 17.03 24.67
CA PHE A 431 2.52 15.85 23.84
C PHE A 431 1.51 15.69 22.69
N GLU A 432 0.68 16.71 22.45
CA GLU A 432 -0.19 16.75 21.28
C GLU A 432 0.60 16.89 19.96
N GLY A 433 -0.03 16.56 18.83
CA GLY A 433 0.55 16.74 17.50
C GLY A 433 1.41 15.56 17.04
N SER A 434 2.68 15.82 16.66
CA SER A 434 3.55 14.81 16.05
C SER A 434 3.88 13.67 17.02
N PHE A 435 4.10 13.96 18.30
CA PHE A 435 4.38 12.93 19.31
C PHE A 435 3.20 11.97 19.48
N LEU A 436 1.97 12.49 19.62
CA LEU A 436 0.76 11.67 19.67
C LEU A 436 0.62 10.79 18.42
N ARG A 437 0.86 11.36 17.23
CA ARG A 437 0.77 10.63 15.96
C ARG A 437 1.80 9.49 15.89
N ASP A 438 3.03 9.76 16.34
CA ASP A 438 4.09 8.76 16.43
C ASP A 438 3.74 7.66 17.44
N PHE A 439 3.22 8.03 18.62
CA PHE A 439 2.82 7.07 19.65
C PHE A 439 1.63 6.21 19.20
N HIS A 440 0.67 6.79 18.49
CA HIS A 440 -0.45 6.07 17.89
C HIS A 440 0.03 5.01 16.89
N ASN A 441 0.98 5.35 16.00
CA ASN A 441 1.55 4.38 15.06
C ASN A 441 2.27 3.22 15.79
N VAL A 442 2.94 3.51 16.91
CA VAL A 442 3.61 2.50 17.75
C VAL A 442 2.58 1.61 18.44
N ALA A 443 1.47 2.18 18.93
CA ALA A 443 0.37 1.43 19.52
C ALA A 443 -0.27 0.47 18.50
N LEU A 444 -0.46 0.90 17.26
CA LEU A 444 -0.94 0.03 16.18
C LEU A 444 0.05 -1.09 15.84
N SER A 445 1.35 -0.78 15.81
CA SER A 445 2.40 -1.79 15.61
C SER A 445 2.42 -2.81 16.76
N LEU A 446 2.26 -2.36 18.00
CA LEU A 446 2.13 -3.22 19.17
C LEU A 446 0.88 -4.08 19.09
N LEU A 447 -0.27 -3.52 18.70
CA LEU A 447 -1.50 -4.29 18.52
C LEU A 447 -1.33 -5.38 17.45
N GLN A 448 -0.66 -5.07 16.33
CA GLN A 448 -0.37 -6.04 15.29
C GLN A 448 0.57 -7.14 15.78
N PHE A 449 1.61 -6.79 16.54
CA PHE A 449 2.51 -7.75 17.20
C PHE A 449 1.77 -8.61 18.23
N ALA A 450 0.79 -8.05 18.93
CA ALA A 450 0.06 -8.73 19.99
C ALA A 450 -0.98 -9.73 19.49
N LYS A 451 -1.38 -9.67 18.22
CA LYS A 451 -2.36 -10.62 17.65
C LYS A 451 -1.81 -12.04 17.72
N PHE A 452 -2.67 -12.98 18.06
CA PHE A 452 -2.31 -14.39 18.04
C PHE A 452 -1.97 -14.84 16.61
N ASP A 453 -0.75 -15.32 16.43
CA ASP A 453 -0.25 -15.93 15.20
C ASP A 453 0.29 -17.33 15.52
N PRO A 454 -0.36 -18.41 15.05
CA PRO A 454 0.05 -19.77 15.37
C PRO A 454 1.45 -20.12 14.85
N SER A 455 1.95 -19.42 13.83
CA SER A 455 3.29 -19.66 13.28
C SER A 455 4.40 -19.25 14.25
N GLN A 456 4.10 -18.37 15.21
CA GLN A 456 5.02 -18.00 16.29
C GLN A 456 5.32 -19.18 17.22
N LEU A 457 4.40 -20.15 17.30
CA LEU A 457 4.44 -21.29 18.22
C LEU A 457 4.82 -22.60 17.51
N VAL A 458 4.29 -22.83 16.30
CA VAL A 458 4.50 -24.07 15.56
C VAL A 458 4.79 -23.79 14.10
N ARG A 459 5.84 -24.42 13.56
CA ARG A 459 6.16 -24.42 12.13
C ARG A 459 6.35 -25.86 11.69
N PHE A 460 5.65 -26.27 10.65
CA PHE A 460 5.87 -27.56 10.05
C PHE A 460 6.89 -27.46 8.92
N GLU A 461 7.74 -28.48 8.83
CA GLU A 461 8.73 -28.66 7.78
C GLU A 461 8.60 -30.09 7.26
N LEU A 462 8.57 -30.22 5.94
CA LEU A 462 8.54 -31.51 5.26
C LEU A 462 9.81 -31.62 4.44
N ILE A 463 10.66 -32.58 4.78
CA ILE A 463 11.95 -32.81 4.13
C ILE A 463 11.83 -34.06 3.26
N ILE A 464 12.22 -33.92 2.00
CA ILE A 464 12.34 -35.00 1.02
C ILE A 464 13.84 -35.33 0.88
N PRO A 465 14.35 -36.44 1.43
CA PRO A 465 15.79 -36.72 1.52
C PRO A 465 16.47 -37.05 0.18
N THR A 466 15.71 -37.41 -0.85
CA THR A 466 16.24 -37.73 -2.18
C THR A 466 16.32 -36.45 -3.01
N ASN A 467 17.43 -36.26 -3.75
CA ASN A 467 17.75 -35.14 -4.66
C ASN A 467 16.75 -34.92 -5.84
N SER A 468 15.50 -35.34 -5.68
CA SER A 468 14.47 -35.32 -6.71
C SER A 468 13.91 -33.91 -6.94
N SER A 469 13.62 -33.61 -8.20
CA SER A 469 13.04 -32.39 -8.76
C SER A 469 11.60 -32.10 -8.31
N ASN A 470 11.12 -32.73 -7.24
CA ASN A 470 9.74 -32.62 -6.78
C ASN A 470 9.45 -31.19 -6.29
N THR A 471 8.46 -30.54 -6.92
CA THR A 471 7.93 -29.25 -6.45
C THR A 471 7.03 -29.46 -5.23
N GLN A 472 7.29 -28.68 -4.19
CA GLN A 472 6.51 -28.66 -2.94
C GLN A 472 5.75 -27.33 -2.82
N ASP A 473 4.47 -27.43 -2.50
CA ASP A 473 3.64 -26.29 -2.13
C ASP A 473 3.06 -26.49 -0.72
N ASN A 474 2.92 -25.41 0.04
CA ASN A 474 2.57 -25.44 1.46
C ASN A 474 1.29 -24.63 1.72
N GLY A 475 0.33 -25.24 2.38
CA GLY A 475 -0.91 -24.59 2.78
C GLY A 475 -0.73 -23.66 3.97
N VAL A 476 -1.75 -22.84 4.23
CA VAL A 476 -1.77 -21.95 5.40
C VAL A 476 -1.88 -22.77 6.69
N LEU A 477 -1.08 -22.42 7.71
CA LEU A 477 -1.15 -23.00 9.05
C LEU A 477 -2.48 -22.64 9.71
N LYS A 478 -3.19 -23.64 10.22
CA LYS A 478 -4.47 -23.51 10.93
C LYS A 478 -4.29 -23.88 12.40
N TYR A 479 -5.03 -23.18 13.27
CA TYR A 479 -5.08 -23.47 14.69
C TYR A 479 -6.52 -23.67 15.14
N ASP A 480 -6.79 -24.84 15.71
CA ASP A 480 -8.04 -25.15 16.38
C ASP A 480 -7.87 -24.88 17.88
N LYS A 481 -8.55 -23.83 18.35
CA LYS A 481 -8.51 -23.38 19.75
C LYS A 481 -9.16 -24.39 20.71
N LEU A 482 -10.18 -25.14 20.28
CA LEU A 482 -10.90 -26.06 21.15
C LEU A 482 -10.04 -27.28 21.51
N ASN A 483 -9.27 -27.75 20.54
CA ASN A 483 -8.41 -28.94 20.68
C ASN A 483 -6.92 -28.58 20.86
N GLU A 484 -6.59 -27.29 20.92
CA GLU A 484 -5.21 -26.75 20.90
C GLU A 484 -4.33 -27.40 19.82
N THR A 485 -4.90 -27.59 18.63
CA THR A 485 -4.29 -28.37 17.56
C THR A 485 -3.87 -27.47 16.40
N TYR A 486 -2.60 -27.58 16.00
CA TYR A 486 -2.00 -26.89 14.86
C TYR A 486 -2.02 -27.83 13.67
N SER A 487 -2.38 -27.35 12.49
CA SER A 487 -2.34 -28.18 11.28
C SER A 487 -1.94 -27.42 10.03
N GLN A 488 -1.19 -28.06 9.14
CA GLN A 488 -0.77 -27.48 7.86
C GLN A 488 -0.85 -28.54 6.76
N GLN A 489 -1.38 -28.13 5.60
CA GLN A 489 -1.45 -28.99 4.42
C GLN A 489 -0.20 -28.83 3.56
N PHE A 490 0.22 -29.90 2.91
CA PHE A 490 1.35 -29.95 2.00
C PHE A 490 0.92 -30.65 0.72
N TRP A 491 1.41 -30.16 -0.41
CA TRP A 491 1.24 -30.78 -1.72
C TRP A 491 2.60 -31.08 -2.31
N ILE A 492 2.78 -32.33 -2.76
CA ILE A 492 4.00 -32.78 -3.40
C ILE A 492 3.61 -33.32 -4.76
N ARG A 493 4.23 -32.79 -5.81
CA ARG A 493 4.15 -33.42 -7.13
C ARG A 493 5.29 -34.42 -7.25
N LYS A 494 4.94 -35.68 -7.50
CA LYS A 494 5.93 -36.74 -7.70
C LYS A 494 6.41 -36.72 -9.15
N GLU A 495 7.70 -36.52 -9.37
CA GLU A 495 8.30 -36.47 -10.71
C GLU A 495 9.11 -37.73 -11.06
N SER A 496 9.37 -38.63 -10.11
CA SER A 496 10.08 -39.90 -10.34
C SER A 496 9.28 -41.13 -9.90
N GLU A 497 9.67 -42.31 -10.40
CA GLU A 497 9.06 -43.60 -10.04
C GLU A 497 9.47 -44.09 -8.64
N ASP A 498 10.53 -43.54 -8.06
CA ASP A 498 11.10 -43.97 -6.76
C ASP A 498 10.11 -43.83 -5.59
N GLU A 499 10.32 -44.61 -4.52
CA GLU A 499 9.55 -44.43 -3.28
C GLU A 499 9.76 -43.03 -2.70
N LEU A 500 8.67 -42.36 -2.30
CA LEU A 500 8.73 -41.04 -1.70
C LEU A 500 9.00 -41.19 -0.19
N HIS A 501 10.25 -40.94 0.21
CA HIS A 501 10.62 -40.89 1.61
C HIS A 501 10.33 -39.50 2.18
N LEU A 502 9.46 -39.41 3.18
CA LEU A 502 9.09 -38.14 3.80
C LEU A 502 9.53 -38.09 5.26
N LYS A 503 10.22 -37.01 5.60
CA LYS A 503 10.52 -36.66 6.99
C LYS A 503 9.70 -35.42 7.35
N ALA A 504 8.68 -35.61 8.16
CA ALA A 504 7.89 -34.53 8.72
C ALA A 504 8.49 -34.09 10.06
N ILE A 505 8.66 -32.78 10.22
CA ILE A 505 9.17 -32.14 11.42
C ILE A 505 8.21 -31.02 11.81
N ALA A 506 7.87 -30.94 13.09
CA ALA A 506 7.25 -29.76 13.67
C ALA A 506 8.27 -29.09 14.58
N HIS A 507 8.58 -27.83 14.28
CA HIS A 507 9.35 -26.96 15.15
C HIS A 507 8.38 -26.27 16.10
N VAL A 508 8.40 -26.67 17.37
CA VAL A 508 7.48 -26.21 18.41
C VAL A 508 8.25 -25.38 19.42
N HIS A 509 7.81 -24.16 19.66
CA HIS A 509 8.43 -23.28 20.64
C HIS A 509 7.86 -23.53 22.04
N MET A 510 8.62 -24.21 22.90
CA MET A 510 8.22 -24.50 24.28
C MET A 510 9.21 -23.91 25.28
N ARG A 511 8.71 -23.12 26.24
CA ARG A 511 9.49 -22.53 27.35
C ARG A 511 10.75 -21.78 26.88
N GLY A 512 10.64 -20.96 25.84
CA GLY A 512 11.78 -20.18 25.32
C GLY A 512 12.71 -20.94 24.38
N HIS A 513 12.42 -22.19 24.03
CA HIS A 513 13.26 -23.00 23.15
C HIS A 513 12.46 -23.65 22.03
N ILE A 514 13.02 -23.64 20.81
CA ILE A 514 12.48 -24.39 19.68
C ILE A 514 12.89 -25.85 19.84
N ARG A 515 11.89 -26.74 19.90
CA ARG A 515 12.09 -28.19 19.86
C ARG A 515 11.60 -28.73 18.53
N SER A 516 12.42 -29.53 17.89
CA SER A 516 12.01 -30.26 16.69
C SER A 516 11.42 -31.61 17.10
N ILE A 517 10.11 -31.75 16.93
CA ILE A 517 9.39 -33.01 17.05
C ILE A 517 9.33 -33.60 15.65
N GLY A 518 9.51 -34.91 15.49
CA GLY A 518 9.60 -35.51 14.16
C GLY A 518 8.80 -36.79 14.04
N ALA A 519 8.19 -36.98 12.87
CA ALA A 519 7.63 -38.26 12.45
C ALA A 519 8.27 -38.63 11.09
N ARG A 520 8.84 -39.84 11.01
CA ARG A 520 9.31 -40.39 9.73
C ARG A 520 8.23 -41.30 9.17
N ARG A 521 7.85 -41.11 7.92
CA ARG A 521 6.95 -42.01 7.20
C ARG A 521 7.45 -42.24 5.78
N ASN A 522 7.37 -43.49 5.36
CA ASN A 522 7.59 -43.88 3.97
C ASN A 522 6.23 -43.89 3.28
N VAL A 523 6.13 -43.21 2.14
CA VAL A 523 4.90 -43.18 1.35
C VAL A 523 5.19 -43.87 0.03
N ARG A 524 4.54 -45.01 -0.19
CA ARG A 524 4.57 -45.68 -1.48
C ARG A 524 3.51 -45.04 -2.38
N CYS A 525 3.96 -44.23 -3.33
CA CYS A 525 3.16 -43.79 -4.46
C CYS A 525 3.77 -44.41 -5.72
N THR A 526 3.00 -45.18 -6.47
CA THR A 526 3.50 -45.98 -7.60
C THR A 526 3.53 -45.22 -8.93
N GLU A 527 2.80 -44.11 -9.07
CA GLU A 527 2.65 -43.41 -10.36
C GLU A 527 3.31 -42.02 -10.38
N VAL A 528 4.11 -41.76 -11.42
CA VAL A 528 4.69 -40.45 -11.74
C VAL A 528 3.59 -39.47 -12.13
N GLY A 529 3.70 -38.21 -11.71
CA GLY A 529 2.70 -37.18 -11.95
C GLY A 529 1.60 -37.10 -10.89
N THR A 530 1.56 -38.06 -9.96
CA THR A 530 0.62 -38.03 -8.83
C THR A 530 0.89 -36.84 -7.92
N VAL A 531 -0.17 -36.09 -7.58
CA VAL A 531 -0.12 -35.08 -6.53
C VAL A 531 -0.49 -35.75 -5.21
N VAL A 532 0.46 -35.76 -4.28
CA VAL A 532 0.24 -36.25 -2.91
C VAL A 532 -0.13 -35.07 -2.05
N ARG A 533 -1.35 -35.10 -1.50
CA ARG A 533 -1.77 -34.18 -0.44
C ARG A 533 -1.51 -34.82 0.92
N LEU A 534 -1.00 -34.04 1.87
CA LEU A 534 -0.71 -34.46 3.24
C LEU A 534 -1.19 -33.39 4.21
N ARG A 535 -1.67 -33.77 5.40
CA ARG A 535 -1.89 -32.85 6.51
C ARG A 535 -0.99 -33.26 7.67
N LEU A 536 -0.16 -32.32 8.13
CA LEU A 536 0.53 -32.44 9.40
C LEU A 536 -0.33 -31.80 10.48
N SER A 537 -0.48 -32.47 11.61
CA SER A 537 -1.16 -31.96 12.80
C SER A 537 -0.33 -32.18 14.06
N HIS A 538 -0.36 -31.20 14.95
CA HIS A 538 0.33 -31.26 16.23
C HIS A 538 -0.57 -30.68 17.31
N LYS A 539 -0.88 -31.49 18.32
CA LYS A 539 -1.59 -31.04 19.51
C LYS A 539 -0.59 -30.43 20.49
N TRP A 540 -0.88 -29.23 20.99
CA TRP A 540 0.00 -28.53 21.94
C TRP A 540 0.33 -29.40 23.16
N GLY A 541 1.61 -29.44 23.55
CA GLY A 541 2.10 -30.26 24.65
C GLY A 541 2.26 -31.76 24.33
N SER A 542 1.86 -32.20 23.13
CA SER A 542 2.15 -33.56 22.66
C SER A 542 3.64 -33.73 22.32
N GLU A 543 4.16 -34.95 22.48
CA GLU A 543 5.49 -35.33 22.01
C GLU A 543 5.48 -35.92 20.59
N THR A 544 4.30 -35.99 19.96
CA THR A 544 4.11 -36.59 18.62
C THR A 544 3.52 -35.59 17.63
N ILE A 545 3.67 -35.93 16.35
CA ILE A 545 3.01 -35.27 15.22
C ILE A 545 2.17 -36.32 14.54
N ASP A 546 0.93 -35.97 14.28
CA ASP A 546 0.02 -36.79 13.50
C ASP A 546 0.12 -36.39 12.02
N LEU A 547 0.06 -37.41 11.18
CA LEU A 547 0.17 -37.27 9.73
C LEU A 547 -1.09 -37.88 9.13
N GLU A 548 -1.98 -37.03 8.68
CA GLU A 548 -3.34 -37.37 8.23
C GLU A 548 -3.52 -37.10 6.73
N ASP A 549 -4.58 -37.69 6.16
CA ASP A 549 -5.07 -37.47 4.80
C ASP A 549 -4.07 -37.77 3.65
N PHE A 550 -3.73 -39.05 3.42
CA PHE A 550 -3.13 -39.48 2.16
C PHE A 550 -4.20 -39.54 1.06
N VAL A 551 -4.27 -38.52 0.22
CA VAL A 551 -5.07 -38.58 -1.00
C VAL A 551 -4.15 -38.41 -2.20
N THR A 552 -4.00 -39.48 -2.98
CA THR A 552 -3.42 -39.44 -4.32
C THR A 552 -4.48 -38.87 -5.26
N LEU A 553 -4.29 -37.64 -5.72
CA LEU A 553 -5.11 -37.09 -6.79
C LEU A 553 -4.44 -37.49 -8.11
N ALA A 554 -5.04 -38.45 -8.80
CA ALA A 554 -4.66 -38.75 -10.18
C ALA A 554 -4.95 -37.50 -11.03
N ASP A 555 -3.98 -37.09 -11.83
CA ASP A 555 -4.18 -36.08 -12.85
C ASP A 555 -5.27 -36.61 -13.81
N PRO A 556 -6.41 -35.94 -14.01
CA PRO A 556 -7.45 -36.41 -14.94
C PRO A 556 -6.97 -36.52 -16.39
N THR A 557 -5.75 -36.04 -16.69
CA THR A 557 -5.07 -36.21 -17.96
C THR A 557 -4.31 -37.54 -18.10
N ALA A 558 -4.06 -38.25 -17.00
CA ALA A 558 -3.40 -39.56 -17.00
C ALA A 558 -4.44 -40.68 -17.17
N ARG A 559 -4.49 -41.26 -18.38
CA ARG A 559 -5.24 -42.50 -18.65
C ARG A 559 -4.59 -43.67 -17.90
N GLY A 560 -5.13 -44.03 -16.76
CA GLY A 560 -4.78 -45.27 -16.05
C GLY A 560 -5.89 -45.67 -15.09
N THR A 561 -6.56 -46.78 -15.38
CA THR A 561 -7.59 -47.38 -14.52
C THR A 561 -6.95 -48.07 -13.31
N CYS A 562 -7.21 -47.57 -12.10
CA CYS A 562 -6.89 -48.30 -10.87
C CYS A 562 -7.98 -49.34 -10.57
N VAL A 563 -7.59 -50.62 -10.55
CA VAL A 563 -8.34 -51.72 -9.95
C VAL A 563 -7.71 -52.03 -8.59
N PRO A 564 -8.48 -52.16 -7.49
CA PRO A 564 -7.94 -52.66 -6.22
C PRO A 564 -7.86 -54.18 -6.25
N ASP A 565 -6.70 -54.76 -5.92
CA ASP A 565 -6.58 -56.20 -5.66
C ASP A 565 -6.86 -56.50 -4.17
N PRO A 566 -7.71 -57.50 -3.86
CA PRO A 566 -8.04 -57.90 -2.49
C PRO A 566 -7.22 -59.12 -2.02
N GLU A 567 -7.20 -59.28 -0.68
CA GLU A 567 -6.90 -60.49 0.11
C GLU A 567 -5.43 -60.94 0.29
N ILE A 568 -4.99 -60.93 1.56
CA ILE A 568 -4.83 -62.17 2.34
C ILE A 568 -5.51 -61.99 3.70
N ALA A 569 -6.55 -62.79 3.94
CA ALA A 569 -7.27 -62.90 5.19
C ALA A 569 -6.52 -63.74 6.23
N GLY A 570 -6.70 -63.39 7.51
CA GLY A 570 -6.41 -64.20 8.68
C GLY A 570 -7.43 -63.89 9.77
N THR A 571 -8.44 -64.74 9.85
CA THR A 571 -9.69 -64.71 10.63
C THR A 571 -9.53 -64.74 12.16
N SER A 572 -10.41 -64.03 12.87
CA SER A 572 -11.32 -64.62 13.87
C SER A 572 -12.46 -63.66 14.27
N ASP A 573 -13.68 -63.99 13.82
CA ASP A 573 -14.99 -64.01 14.53
C ASP A 573 -15.15 -63.23 15.86
N SER A 574 -16.30 -62.66 16.24
CA SER A 574 -17.64 -62.51 15.68
C SER A 574 -18.49 -61.73 16.71
N LYS A 575 -19.73 -61.39 16.31
CA LYS A 575 -20.91 -60.87 17.07
C LYS A 575 -21.03 -59.35 17.18
N SER A 576 -22.19 -58.71 17.01
CA SER A 576 -23.49 -58.90 16.32
C SER A 576 -24.44 -57.85 16.91
N ALA A 577 -25.49 -57.46 16.16
CA ALA A 577 -26.68 -56.65 16.53
C ALA A 577 -26.61 -55.19 16.03
N SER A 578 -27.22 -54.83 14.89
CA SER A 578 -28.65 -54.72 14.53
C SER A 578 -29.28 -53.37 14.90
N THR A 579 -29.56 -52.61 13.82
CA THR A 579 -30.82 -51.86 13.55
C THR A 579 -31.20 -50.69 14.46
N GLU A 580 -31.18 -49.46 13.91
CA GLU A 580 -32.41 -48.69 13.65
C GLU A 580 -32.11 -47.38 12.89
N ASN A 581 -32.75 -47.23 11.73
CA ASN A 581 -32.80 -46.03 10.92
C ASN A 581 -34.00 -45.19 11.35
N GLY A 582 -33.75 -43.98 11.86
CA GLY A 582 -34.75 -42.92 12.01
C GLY A 582 -34.48 -41.77 11.03
N LYS A 583 -35.36 -41.60 10.04
CA LYS A 583 -35.43 -40.47 9.11
C LYS A 583 -36.07 -39.25 9.78
N MET A 584 -35.46 -38.06 9.64
CA MET A 584 -36.11 -36.77 9.32
C MET A 584 -35.02 -35.69 9.22
N SER A 585 -34.61 -35.32 8.01
CA SER A 585 -35.08 -34.11 7.30
C SER A 585 -34.66 -32.81 7.99
N SER A 586 -33.51 -32.25 7.58
CA SER A 586 -33.24 -30.82 7.68
C SER A 586 -32.95 -30.25 6.29
N SER A 587 -33.52 -29.08 6.09
CA SER A 587 -33.70 -28.28 4.89
C SER A 587 -32.40 -27.88 4.18
N LEU A 588 -32.48 -27.89 2.84
CA LEU A 588 -31.65 -27.09 1.94
C LEU A 588 -31.52 -25.64 2.44
N VAL A 589 -30.29 -25.23 2.70
CA VAL A 589 -29.88 -23.83 2.61
C VAL A 589 -28.77 -23.81 1.57
N ASP A 590 -29.10 -23.27 0.40
CA ASP A 590 -28.16 -23.04 -0.69
C ASP A 590 -27.03 -22.14 -0.19
N THR A 591 -25.84 -22.73 -0.04
CA THR A 591 -24.60 -21.99 0.17
C THR A 591 -24.29 -21.24 -1.12
N GLN A 592 -24.56 -19.94 -1.11
CA GLN A 592 -24.04 -19.00 -2.10
C GLN A 592 -22.53 -19.22 -2.21
N THR A 593 -22.11 -19.72 -3.35
CA THR A 593 -20.73 -19.65 -3.81
C THR A 593 -20.40 -18.17 -3.99
N SER A 594 -19.56 -17.63 -3.11
CA SER A 594 -18.94 -16.32 -3.30
C SER A 594 -18.06 -16.39 -4.54
N LYS A 595 -18.64 -16.06 -5.69
CA LYS A 595 -17.88 -15.63 -6.87
C LYS A 595 -16.99 -14.49 -6.41
N GLY A 596 -15.70 -14.61 -6.70
CA GLY A 596 -14.73 -13.55 -6.45
C GLY A 596 -15.23 -12.25 -7.08
N ASP A 597 -15.28 -11.20 -6.26
CA ASP A 597 -15.57 -9.86 -6.73
C ASP A 597 -14.49 -9.45 -7.73
N SER A 598 -14.87 -9.49 -9.02
CA SER A 598 -14.21 -8.75 -10.09
C SER A 598 -14.26 -7.28 -9.70
N VAL A 599 -13.13 -6.71 -9.30
CA VAL A 599 -13.02 -5.25 -9.16
C VAL A 599 -13.08 -4.66 -10.56
N ASP A 600 -14.29 -4.30 -11.00
CA ASP A 600 -14.49 -3.63 -12.26
C ASP A 600 -13.85 -2.24 -12.19
N LEU A 601 -12.70 -2.09 -12.86
CA LEU A 601 -11.98 -0.83 -12.94
C LEU A 601 -12.75 0.12 -13.87
N HIS A 602 -13.47 1.09 -13.30
CA HIS A 602 -14.25 2.06 -14.07
C HIS A 602 -13.37 3.23 -14.49
N VAL A 603 -12.89 3.22 -15.74
CA VAL A 603 -12.15 4.38 -16.29
C VAL A 603 -13.13 5.30 -17.02
N HIS A 604 -13.13 6.58 -16.63
CA HIS A 604 -13.88 7.64 -17.29
C HIS A 604 -12.97 8.42 -18.24
N VAL A 605 -13.34 8.50 -19.51
CA VAL A 605 -12.69 9.41 -20.46
C VAL A 605 -13.58 10.63 -20.64
N VAL A 606 -13.03 11.82 -20.41
CA VAL A 606 -13.70 13.11 -20.67
C VAL A 606 -13.09 13.72 -21.93
N ILE A 607 -13.88 13.74 -22.99
CA ILE A 607 -13.48 14.40 -24.25
C ILE A 607 -14.09 15.81 -24.22
N MET A 608 -13.25 16.85 -24.20
CA MET A 608 -13.68 18.24 -24.37
C MET A 608 -13.37 18.72 -25.78
N ILE A 609 -14.42 19.04 -26.53
CA ILE A 609 -14.29 19.62 -27.87
C ILE A 609 -14.32 21.15 -27.74
N HIS A 610 -13.18 21.80 -27.99
CA HIS A 610 -13.06 23.27 -28.02
C HIS A 610 -12.82 23.77 -29.46
N THR A 611 -13.29 24.98 -29.74
CA THR A 611 -13.01 25.71 -30.97
C THR A 611 -12.28 27.01 -30.68
N ILE A 612 -11.13 27.23 -31.33
CA ILE A 612 -10.38 28.48 -31.23
C ILE A 612 -10.67 29.30 -32.49
N ARG A 613 -11.32 30.46 -32.33
CA ARG A 613 -11.49 31.44 -33.43
C ARG A 613 -10.19 32.21 -33.59
N LYS A 614 -9.48 32.02 -34.69
CA LYS A 614 -8.33 32.85 -35.06
C LYS A 614 -8.68 33.56 -36.36
N THR A 615 -9.24 34.77 -36.23
CA THR A 615 -9.47 35.78 -37.29
C THR A 615 -9.98 35.20 -38.62
N ASP A 616 -11.29 35.32 -38.81
CA ASP A 616 -12.09 34.86 -39.96
C ASP A 616 -12.03 33.36 -40.29
N ASN A 617 -11.29 32.56 -39.50
CA ASN A 617 -11.25 31.11 -39.61
C ASN A 617 -11.38 30.44 -38.23
N VAL A 618 -12.24 29.43 -38.12
CA VAL A 618 -12.39 28.60 -36.91
C VAL A 618 -11.55 27.34 -37.09
N LYS A 619 -10.52 27.15 -36.26
CA LYS A 619 -9.77 25.88 -36.20
C LYS A 619 -10.11 25.14 -34.92
N PHE A 620 -10.33 23.83 -35.06
CA PHE A 620 -10.61 22.92 -33.95
C PHE A 620 -9.36 22.67 -33.09
N THR A 621 -9.57 22.44 -31.80
CA THR A 621 -8.56 21.84 -30.93
C THR A 621 -9.27 20.88 -29.99
N THR A 622 -9.06 19.57 -30.19
CA THR A 622 -9.55 18.56 -29.26
C THR A 622 -8.68 18.61 -28.01
N LEU A 623 -9.29 18.81 -26.84
CA LEU A 623 -8.59 18.74 -25.57
C LEU A 623 -9.12 17.51 -24.82
N ILE A 624 -8.30 16.47 -24.72
CA ILE A 624 -8.69 15.24 -24.03
C ILE A 624 -8.14 15.30 -22.62
N CYS A 625 -9.03 15.38 -21.64
CA CYS A 625 -8.69 15.30 -20.23
C CYS A 625 -9.09 13.92 -19.71
N THR A 626 -8.11 13.08 -19.42
CA THR A 626 -8.40 11.76 -18.83
C THR A 626 -8.48 11.91 -17.32
N TYR A 627 -9.63 11.64 -16.71
CA TYR A 627 -9.80 11.61 -15.26
C TYR A 627 -10.07 10.17 -14.81
N LEU A 628 -9.10 9.56 -14.13
CA LEU A 628 -9.31 8.30 -13.42
C LEU A 628 -9.89 8.61 -12.04
N TYR A 629 -11.17 8.34 -11.84
CA TYR A 629 -11.76 8.20 -10.51
C TYR A 629 -11.80 6.72 -10.14
N LEU A 630 -11.29 6.40 -8.95
CA LEU A 630 -11.44 5.10 -8.29
C LEU A 630 -12.67 5.13 -7.40
#